data_AF-A0A3D5F3G2-F1
#
_entry.id   AF-A0A3D5F3G2-F1
#
_cell.length_a   1.000
_cell.length_b   1.000
_cell.length_c   1.000
_cell.angle_alpha   90.00
_cell.angle_beta   90.00
_cell.angle_gamma   90.00
#
_symmetry.space_group_name_H-M   'P 1'
#
loop_
_entity.id
_entity.type
_entity.pdbx_description
1 polymer ?
#
loop_
_entity_poly.entity_id
_entity_poly.type
_entity_poly.pdbx_seq_one_letter_code
_entity_poly.pdbx_strand_id
1 'polypeptide(L)' 'KGSLITLDFCKVLYLDSAALGMVVLLKKRAKANGCDVEIVNAKGTALEVLEIANFDKMVTIR' A
#
# COMPACT_ATOMS: atom_id res chain seq x y z
N LYS A 1 6.09 -11.69 17.44
CA LYS A 1 6.23 -10.39 16.73
C LYS A 1 6.01 -10.68 15.25
N GLY A 2 4.92 -10.19 14.66
CA GLY A 2 4.72 -10.28 13.20
C GLY A 2 5.70 -9.35 12.49
N SER A 3 6.21 -9.78 11.34
CA SER A 3 7.05 -8.93 10.49
C SER A 3 6.19 -7.85 9.82
N LEU A 4 6.77 -6.70 9.49
CA LEU A 4 6.08 -5.58 8.83
C LEU A 4 6.86 -5.20 7.57
N ILE A 5 6.16 -5.10 6.44
CA ILE A 5 6.70 -4.59 5.18
C ILE A 5 6.21 -3.15 5.02
N THR A 6 7.15 -2.21 5.01
CA THR A 6 6.88 -0.80 4.81
C THR A 6 7.18 -0.41 3.37
N LEU A 7 6.15 0.04 2.64
CA LEU A 7 6.29 0.56 1.29
C LEU A 7 6.48 2.09 1.34
N ASP A 8 7.70 2.56 1.09
CA ASP A 8 8.00 3.99 1.06
C ASP A 8 7.65 4.62 -0.29
N PHE A 9 6.60 5.44 -0.29
CA PHE A 9 6.06 6.10 -1.48
C PHE A 9 6.59 7.54 -1.65
N CYS A 10 7.65 7.94 -0.93
CA CYS A 10 8.22 9.29 -1.02
C CYS A 10 8.60 9.72 -2.45
N LYS A 11 8.95 8.75 -3.31
CA LYS A 11 9.30 8.95 -4.74
C LYS A 11 8.23 8.46 -5.72
N VAL A 12 7.09 7.96 -5.23
CA VAL A 12 5.99 7.51 -6.08
C VAL A 12 5.13 8.72 -6.39
N LEU A 13 4.98 9.03 -7.69
CA LEU A 13 4.22 10.20 -8.14
C LEU A 13 2.78 9.82 -8.54
N TYR A 14 2.56 8.57 -8.93
CA TYR A 14 1.28 8.09 -9.44
C TYR A 14 1.16 6.57 -9.28
N LEU A 15 -0.08 6.08 -9.22
CA LEU A 15 -0.42 4.66 -9.23
C LEU A 15 -1.49 4.44 -10.30
N ASP A 16 -1.33 3.39 -11.10
CA ASP A 16 -2.34 2.91 -12.03
C ASP A 16 -3.10 1.70 -11.45
N SER A 17 -4.01 1.13 -12.23
CA SER A 17 -4.78 -0.05 -11.83
C SER A 17 -3.91 -1.28 -11.55
N ALA A 18 -2.79 -1.43 -12.28
CA ALA A 18 -1.88 -2.56 -12.11
C ALA A 18 -1.09 -2.43 -10.79
N ALA A 19 -0.56 -1.26 -10.48
CA ALA A 19 0.17 -0.99 -9.25
C ALA A 19 -0.71 -1.22 -8.01
N LEU A 20 -1.96 -0.74 -8.03
CA LEU A 20 -2.93 -1.01 -6.96
C LEU A 20 -3.18 -2.51 -6.79
N GLY A 21 -3.40 -3.24 -7.89
CA GLY A 21 -3.57 -4.69 -7.85
C GLY A 21 -2.37 -5.43 -7.24
N MET A 22 -1.15 -4.97 -7.55
CA MET A 22 0.09 -5.55 -7.00
C MET A 22 0.23 -5.35 -5.50
N VAL A 23 -0.14 -4.17 -4.97
CA VAL A 23 -0.11 -3.93 -3.52
C VAL A 23 -1.15 -4.81 -2.80
N VAL A 24 -2.34 -4.99 -3.37
CA VAL A 24 -3.35 -5.92 -2.83
C VAL A 24 -2.81 -7.36 -2.80
N LEU A 25 -2.15 -7.80 -3.88
CA LEU A 25 -1.55 -9.14 -3.93
C LEU A 25 -0.45 -9.31 -2.87
N LEU A 26 0.41 -8.31 -2.71
CA LEU A 26 1.45 -8.31 -1.68
C LEU A 26 0.84 -8.42 -0.28
N LYS A 27 -0.16 -7.60 0.05
CA LYS A 27 -0.87 -7.64 1.33
C LYS A 27 -1.46 -9.01 1.63
N LYS A 28 -2.10 -9.65 0.63
CA LYS A 28 -2.67 -11.00 0.78
C LYS A 28 -1.59 -12.03 1.11
N ARG A 29 -0.47 -12.01 0.37
CA ARG A 29 0.64 -12.95 0.57
C ARG A 29 1.36 -12.71 1.90
N ALA A 30 1.62 -11.45 2.25
CA ALA A 30 2.23 -11.09 3.53
C ALA A 30 1.38 -11.58 4.70
N LYS A 31 0.06 -11.31 4.66
CA LYS A 31 -0.88 -11.75 5.69
C LYS A 31 -0.89 -13.27 5.86
N ALA A 32 -0.83 -14.03 4.76
CA ALA A 32 -0.75 -15.49 4.81
C ALA A 32 0.54 -16.01 5.48
N ASN A 33 1.60 -15.19 5.55
CA ASN A 33 2.87 -15.51 6.21
C ASN A 33 3.00 -14.83 7.60
N GLY A 34 1.90 -14.32 8.17
CA GLY A 34 1.94 -13.62 9.46
C GLY A 34 2.69 -12.28 9.43
N CYS A 35 2.80 -11.67 8.25
CA CYS A 35 3.43 -10.37 8.02
C CYS A 35 2.36 -9.33 7.66
N ASP A 36 2.54 -8.10 8.11
CA ASP A 36 1.69 -6.99 7.73
C ASP A 36 2.34 -6.11 6.65
N VAL A 37 1.55 -5.24 6.01
CA VAL A 37 2.00 -4.27 5.00
C VAL A 37 1.42 -2.91 5.34
N GLU A 38 2.25 -1.87 5.26
CA GLU A 38 1.87 -0.46 5.35
C GLU A 38 2.48 0.34 4.18
N ILE A 39 1.86 1.47 3.84
CA ILE A 39 2.36 2.47 2.91
C ILE A 39 2.71 3.71 3.72
N VAL A 40 3.89 4.28 3.49
CA VAL A 40 4.35 5.52 4.14
C VAL A 40 4.74 6.56 3.11
N ASN A 41 4.68 7.84 3.47
CA ASN A 41 5.15 8.97 2.66
C ASN A 41 4.46 9.10 1.29
N ALA A 42 3.26 8.54 1.13
CA ALA A 42 2.44 8.79 -0.04
C ALA A 42 1.98 10.25 -0.04
N LYS A 43 2.08 10.92 -1.18
CA LYS A 43 1.75 12.36 -1.31
C LYS A 43 1.27 12.70 -2.71
N GLY A 44 0.60 13.84 -2.83
CA GLY A 44 0.08 14.33 -4.11
C GLY A 44 -0.84 13.31 -4.80
N THR A 45 -0.72 13.20 -6.12
CA THR A 45 -1.60 12.34 -6.93
C THR A 45 -1.54 10.87 -6.55
N ALA A 46 -0.40 10.36 -6.06
CA ALA A 46 -0.32 8.98 -5.58
C ALA A 46 -1.22 8.74 -4.35
N LEU A 47 -1.29 9.71 -3.43
CA LEU A 47 -2.16 9.63 -2.26
C LEU A 47 -3.64 9.76 -2.67
N GLU A 48 -3.96 10.71 -3.55
CA GLU A 48 -5.32 10.89 -4.07
C GLU A 48 -5.85 9.62 -4.74
N VAL A 49 -5.02 8.92 -5.52
CA VAL A 49 -5.40 7.64 -6.13
C VAL A 49 -5.69 6.57 -5.09
N LEU A 50 -4.88 6.48 -4.01
CA LEU A 50 -5.12 5.54 -2.92
C LEU A 50 -6.44 5.85 -2.19
N GLU A 51 -6.74 7.13 -1.96
CA GLU A 51 -7.98 7.56 -1.31
C GLU A 51 -9.22 7.26 -2.17
N ILE A 52 -9.17 7.59 -3.47
CA ILE A 52 -10.25 7.26 -4.42
C ILE A 52 -10.49 5.74 -4.45
N ALA A 53 -9.40 4.95 -4.42
CA ALA A 53 -9.48 3.49 -4.37
C ALA A 53 -9.87 2.92 -3.01
N ASN A 54 -10.13 3.74 -1.98
CA ASN A 54 -10.43 3.33 -0.60
C ASN A 54 -9.38 2.36 -0.03
N PHE A 55 -8.10 2.64 -0.30
CA PHE A 55 -7.01 1.72 0.00
C PHE A 55 -6.68 1.64 1.49
N ASP A 56 -7.09 2.64 2.27
CA ASP A 56 -7.06 2.71 3.73
C ASP A 56 -7.84 1.56 4.40
N LYS A 57 -8.85 1.00 3.72
CA LYS A 57 -9.62 -0.16 4.20
C LYS A 57 -8.85 -1.49 4.05
N MET A 58 -7.80 -1.52 3.23
CA MET A 58 -7.05 -2.73 2.90
C MET A 58 -5.63 -2.73 3.48
N VAL A 59 -4.99 -1.56 3.49
CA VAL A 59 -3.59 -1.37 3.89
C VAL A 59 -3.49 -0.11 4.74
N THR A 60 -2.68 -0.15 5.79
CA THR A 60 -2.42 1.04 6.61
C THR A 60 -1.63 2.07 5.79
N ILE A 61 -2.10 3.31 5.75
CA ILE A 61 -1.44 4.43 5.06
C ILE A 61 -1.02 5.45 6.12
N ARG A 62 0.24 5.91 6.07
CA ARG A 62 0.83 6.86 7.02
C ARG A 62 1.60 7.99 6.35
#